data_AF-A0A2G6DY91-F1
#
_entry.id   AF-A0A2G6DY91-F1
#
_cell.length_a   1.000
_cell.length_b   1.000
_cell.length_c   1.000
_cell.angle_alpha   90.00
_cell.angle_beta   90.00
_cell.angle_gamma   90.00
#
_symmetry.space_group_name_H-M   'P 1'
#
loop_
_entity.id
_entity.type
_entity.pdbx_description
1 polymer ?
#
loop_
_entity_poly.entity_id
_entity_poly.type
_entity_poly.pdbx_seq_one_letter_code
_entity_poly.pdbx_strand_id
1 'polypeptide(L)'
;MSGIFRLAKDVEGRLSLEEPTDCRRFSACFMEHLRNDSFPERCVLAGHFDFDFDIAERLRSQGFIILVLLRNPYTNLQALYQQAQTKMGLPSCKECMAVKNMALEGDEMVEFASKHFGSHLRALGEWLAYPHSLSLNVEYFDIAPDDISKLILNLQSDDTSSPRRLVGNKETVNNWAHMEAYRLPMRLVGEVNKVLPQSYWGQGYKIRSENLGDELNSVMRGFSEYIDSYSEKKHVFIVGNGKSGTTWLHLAFFSHPNVAALAERRLYEHPDNNVGLFDQWLDKTKQASWFESSSFGKRFPEKKSIFAELQRVVSDYLAYRDLSMVIGEDGLNRNTPVTHVSEKIALTNGADASAVMQSLAETYPDASIVHIVRDPRDVAISTLFHVNRERTANSSVIPWMSRVVDGSKDNIGIRDRIRFSAFCKSKASAWASVVGAFHTNGQRMFGDSYEVLRYEDLLANPRDSLYRVFSSVQLDASDENIERVVQQTSFQKITKGRKAGQQDSSSFYRKGVAGDWKNYLADSEWQASFSSCLTLMSEFGYL
;
A
#
# COMPACT_ATOMS: atom_id res chain seq x y z
N MET A 1 -16.31 15.99 6.57
CA MET A 1 -17.36 16.78 5.91
C MET A 1 -18.57 15.88 5.83
N SER A 2 -19.64 16.15 6.59
CA SER A 2 -20.92 15.42 6.52
C SER A 2 -21.60 15.69 5.17
N GLY A 3 -22.52 14.82 4.74
CA GLY A 3 -23.32 15.06 3.54
C GLY A 3 -24.61 14.24 3.60
N ILE A 4 -25.75 14.83 3.30
CA ILE A 4 -27.08 14.19 3.38
C ILE A 4 -27.49 13.73 1.96
N PHE A 5 -28.07 12.54 1.78
CA PHE A 5 -28.37 12.01 0.43
C PHE A 5 -29.88 11.75 0.23
N ARG A 6 -30.41 11.94 -1.00
CA ARG A 6 -31.70 11.38 -1.41
C ARG A 6 -31.46 10.24 -2.38
N LEU A 7 -32.09 9.09 -2.17
CA LEU A 7 -32.09 7.99 -3.13
C LEU A 7 -33.54 7.57 -3.39
N ALA A 8 -34.13 8.08 -4.47
CA ALA A 8 -35.41 7.57 -4.97
C ALA A 8 -35.14 6.56 -6.10
N LYS A 9 -35.68 5.34 -5.95
CA LYS A 9 -35.62 4.26 -6.94
C LYS A 9 -36.86 4.37 -7.84
N ASP A 10 -36.69 4.31 -9.15
CA ASP A 10 -37.77 3.95 -10.09
C ASP A 10 -37.42 2.64 -10.80
N VAL A 11 -38.45 1.93 -11.24
CA VAL A 11 -38.56 0.51 -11.62
C VAL A 11 -37.62 0.06 -12.76
N GLU A 12 -36.84 0.95 -13.39
CA GLU A 12 -36.02 0.63 -14.57
C GLU A 12 -34.51 1.01 -14.52
N GLY A 13 -33.96 1.37 -13.35
CA GLY A 13 -32.50 1.21 -13.10
C GLY A 13 -31.51 1.99 -14.00
N ARG A 14 -31.85 3.20 -14.51
CA ARG A 14 -30.88 4.07 -15.21
C ARG A 14 -30.82 5.49 -14.60
N LEU A 15 -29.64 5.85 -14.08
CA LEU A 15 -29.27 7.19 -13.59
C LEU A 15 -28.33 7.87 -14.61
N SER A 16 -28.71 9.03 -15.14
CA SER A 16 -27.81 9.95 -15.85
C SER A 16 -27.43 11.09 -14.90
N LEU A 17 -26.13 11.27 -14.67
CA LEU A 17 -25.56 12.42 -13.97
C LEU A 17 -25.54 13.60 -14.95
N GLU A 18 -26.41 14.59 -14.78
CA GLU A 18 -26.16 15.91 -15.36
C GLU A 18 -25.16 16.66 -14.46
N GLU A 19 -24.30 17.48 -15.09
CA GLU A 19 -23.00 17.92 -14.56
C GLU A 19 -23.04 18.64 -13.19
N PRO A 20 -22.03 18.39 -12.32
CA PRO A 20 -21.92 18.97 -10.98
C PRO A 20 -21.32 20.39 -10.99
N THR A 21 -22.00 21.36 -11.61
CA THR A 21 -21.43 22.70 -11.80
C THR A 21 -21.76 23.75 -10.73
N ASP A 22 -22.55 23.48 -9.68
CA ASP A 22 -22.80 24.53 -8.68
C ASP A 22 -23.22 24.07 -7.27
N CYS A 23 -22.48 23.13 -6.65
CA CYS A 23 -22.75 22.71 -5.26
C CYS A 23 -22.69 23.86 -4.21
N ARG A 24 -22.14 25.04 -4.53
CA ARG A 24 -22.03 26.17 -3.60
C ARG A 24 -23.28 27.06 -3.54
N ARG A 25 -24.15 27.04 -4.55
CA ARG A 25 -25.42 27.79 -4.53
C ARG A 25 -26.56 27.10 -3.78
N PHE A 26 -26.40 25.84 -3.39
CA PHE A 26 -27.50 25.01 -2.89
C PHE A 26 -27.86 25.20 -1.40
N SER A 27 -27.03 25.79 -0.53
CA SER A 27 -27.41 25.92 0.90
C SER A 27 -28.57 26.90 1.13
N ALA A 28 -28.63 27.99 0.35
CA ALA A 28 -29.74 28.95 0.40
C ALA A 28 -31.02 28.37 -0.23
N CYS A 29 -30.88 27.66 -1.35
CA CYS A 29 -32.00 26.97 -2.00
C CYS A 29 -32.48 25.75 -1.19
N PHE A 30 -31.63 25.10 -0.41
CA PHE A 30 -31.98 23.91 0.38
C PHE A 30 -33.11 24.20 1.36
N MET A 31 -33.01 25.29 2.15
CA MET A 31 -34.07 25.66 3.08
C MET A 31 -35.37 26.07 2.37
N GLU A 32 -35.26 26.61 1.15
CA GLU A 32 -36.42 26.94 0.33
C GLU A 32 -37.11 25.68 -0.23
N HIS A 33 -36.36 24.72 -0.76
CA HIS A 33 -36.87 23.43 -1.22
C HIS A 33 -37.43 22.61 -0.06
N LEU A 34 -36.78 22.66 1.11
CA LEU A 34 -37.25 22.03 2.33
C LEU A 34 -38.54 22.67 2.83
N ARG A 35 -38.70 23.99 2.76
CA ARG A 35 -39.93 24.69 3.15
C ARG A 35 -41.09 24.37 2.20
N ASN A 36 -40.81 24.30 0.90
CA ASN A 36 -41.80 24.17 -0.17
C ASN A 36 -42.06 22.71 -0.60
N ASP A 37 -41.43 21.72 0.04
CA ASP A 37 -41.47 20.29 -0.37
C ASP A 37 -41.19 20.05 -1.85
N SER A 38 -40.27 20.84 -2.42
CA SER A 38 -40.06 20.93 -3.88
C SER A 38 -38.75 20.31 -4.33
N PHE A 39 -38.24 19.29 -3.64
CA PHE A 39 -36.98 18.65 -4.03
C PHE A 39 -37.10 17.91 -5.37
N PRO A 40 -36.12 18.04 -6.27
CA PRO A 40 -36.06 17.23 -7.49
C PRO A 40 -36.15 15.73 -7.16
N GLU A 41 -36.73 14.95 -8.09
CA GLU A 41 -36.86 13.49 -7.93
C GLU A 41 -35.51 12.80 -7.68
N ARG A 42 -34.41 13.37 -8.20
CA ARG A 42 -33.04 12.87 -8.02
C ARG A 42 -32.12 14.00 -7.58
N CYS A 43 -31.73 14.03 -6.30
CA CYS A 43 -30.81 15.05 -5.80
C CYS A 43 -29.86 14.52 -4.72
N VAL A 44 -28.63 15.05 -4.70
CA VAL A 44 -27.62 14.80 -3.65
C VAL A 44 -27.37 16.11 -2.91
N LEU A 45 -27.41 16.07 -1.57
CA LEU A 45 -27.23 17.25 -0.72
C LEU A 45 -25.95 17.11 0.12
N ALA A 46 -24.80 17.33 -0.50
CA ALA A 46 -23.53 17.31 0.21
C ALA A 46 -23.25 18.67 0.88
N GLY A 47 -23.10 18.68 2.21
CA GLY A 47 -22.84 19.91 2.95
C GLY A 47 -22.76 19.73 4.46
N HIS A 48 -22.24 20.76 5.13
CA HIS A 48 -22.21 20.85 6.59
C HIS A 48 -23.55 21.38 7.08
N PHE A 49 -24.39 20.50 7.61
CA PHE A 49 -25.69 20.85 8.21
C PHE A 49 -25.63 20.56 9.71
N ASP A 50 -26.08 21.52 10.51
CA ASP A 50 -26.39 21.25 11.91
C ASP A 50 -27.54 20.25 11.98
N PHE A 51 -27.54 19.40 13.02
CA PHE A 51 -28.62 18.45 13.20
C PHE A 51 -29.88 19.20 13.66
N ASP A 52 -30.99 18.90 13.00
CA ASP A 52 -32.32 19.33 13.41
C ASP A 52 -33.25 18.13 13.18
N PHE A 53 -33.94 17.72 14.25
CA PHE A 53 -34.76 16.52 14.24
C PHE A 53 -35.93 16.63 13.27
N ASP A 54 -36.58 17.79 13.20
CA ASP A 54 -37.72 18.01 12.33
C ASP A 54 -37.29 18.00 10.86
N ILE A 55 -36.13 18.59 10.57
CA ILE A 55 -35.52 18.51 9.24
C ILE A 55 -35.17 17.06 8.87
N ALA A 56 -34.54 16.31 9.78
CA ALA A 56 -34.16 14.92 9.55
C ALA A 56 -35.38 14.02 9.29
N GLU A 57 -36.44 14.14 10.10
CA GLU A 57 -37.68 13.40 9.91
C GLU A 57 -38.40 13.79 8.61
N ARG A 58 -38.40 15.09 8.26
CA ARG A 58 -38.98 15.54 7.00
C ARG A 58 -38.25 14.94 5.80
N LEU A 59 -36.93 14.99 5.80
CA LEU A 59 -36.09 14.35 4.77
C LEU A 59 -36.37 12.85 4.70
N ARG A 60 -36.41 12.16 5.84
CA ARG A 60 -36.74 10.73 5.91
C ARG A 60 -38.12 10.44 5.31
N SER A 61 -39.14 11.22 5.66
CA SER A 61 -40.51 11.06 5.14
C SER A 61 -40.60 11.23 3.61
N GLN A 62 -39.64 11.95 3.02
CA GLN A 62 -39.51 12.19 1.58
C GLN A 62 -38.60 11.18 0.87
N GLY A 63 -38.17 10.12 1.57
CA GLY A 63 -37.33 9.06 1.03
C GLY A 63 -35.84 9.42 0.94
N PHE A 64 -35.36 10.39 1.73
CA PHE A 64 -33.92 10.65 1.82
C PHE A 64 -33.21 9.56 2.63
N ILE A 65 -32.01 9.18 2.18
CA ILE A 65 -31.07 8.34 2.92
C ILE A 65 -30.01 9.26 3.53
N ILE A 66 -30.06 9.41 4.84
CA ILE A 66 -29.07 10.23 5.55
C ILE A 66 -27.80 9.41 5.72
N LEU A 67 -26.70 9.85 5.12
CA LEU A 67 -25.37 9.27 5.33
C LEU A 67 -24.52 10.25 6.14
N VAL A 68 -23.63 9.75 6.98
CA VAL A 68 -22.76 10.56 7.81
C VAL A 68 -21.33 10.13 7.51
N LEU A 69 -20.61 10.97 6.77
CA LEU A 69 -19.21 10.75 6.46
C LEU A 69 -18.35 11.13 7.67
N LEU A 70 -17.79 10.11 8.30
CA LEU A 70 -16.96 10.25 9.50
C LEU A 70 -15.49 10.28 9.14
N ARG A 71 -14.78 11.19 9.80
CA ARG A 71 -13.32 11.20 9.85
C ARG A 71 -12.87 10.98 11.29
N ASN A 72 -11.72 10.35 11.46
CA ASN A 72 -11.02 10.29 12.73
C ASN A 72 -10.82 11.72 13.24
N PRO A 73 -11.35 12.08 14.43
CA PRO A 73 -11.41 13.46 14.89
C PRO A 73 -10.03 14.09 15.06
N TYR A 74 -9.03 13.32 15.52
CA TYR A 74 -7.66 13.80 15.69
C TYR A 74 -6.99 14.07 14.34
N THR A 75 -7.15 13.12 13.40
CA THR A 75 -6.65 13.27 12.03
C THR A 75 -7.32 14.41 11.29
N ASN A 76 -8.62 14.60 11.50
CA ASN A 76 -9.39 15.66 10.87
C ASN A 76 -8.90 17.04 11.32
N LEU A 77 -8.73 17.26 12.64
CA LEU A 77 -8.20 18.51 13.17
C LEU A 77 -6.79 18.82 12.63
N GLN A 78 -5.96 17.79 12.55
CA GLN A 78 -4.61 17.90 12.02
C GLN A 78 -4.57 18.23 10.52
N ALA A 79 -5.34 17.51 9.70
CA ALA A 79 -5.43 17.77 8.27
C ALA A 79 -5.96 19.19 8.00
N LEU A 80 -6.95 19.63 8.78
CA LEU A 80 -7.50 20.98 8.74
C LEU A 80 -6.41 22.03 9.03
N TYR A 81 -5.60 21.83 10.08
CA TYR A 81 -4.49 22.71 10.41
C TYR A 81 -3.45 22.76 9.27
N GLN A 82 -3.00 21.60 8.78
CA GLN A 82 -2.01 21.54 7.70
C GLN A 82 -2.49 22.24 6.43
N GLN A 83 -3.73 21.97 6.03
CA GLN A 83 -4.34 22.59 4.85
C GLN A 83 -4.38 24.12 4.99
N ALA A 84 -4.70 24.64 6.18
CA ALA A 84 -4.69 26.07 6.44
C ALA A 84 -3.30 26.73 6.31
N GLN A 85 -2.22 25.97 6.57
CA GLN A 85 -0.85 26.49 6.45
C GLN A 85 -0.25 26.35 5.04
N THR A 86 -0.82 25.53 4.16
CA THR A 86 -0.27 25.36 2.79
C THR A 86 -0.47 26.61 1.92
N LYS A 87 0.59 27.01 1.18
CA LYS A 87 0.54 28.10 0.19
C LYS A 87 -0.09 27.69 -1.15
N MET A 88 -0.23 26.38 -1.40
CA MET A 88 -0.79 25.84 -2.64
C MET A 88 -2.33 25.85 -2.57
N GLY A 89 -2.94 26.93 -3.05
CA GLY A 89 -4.34 26.95 -3.50
C GLY A 89 -5.41 26.71 -2.42
N LEU A 90 -5.84 27.79 -1.76
CA LEU A 90 -7.09 27.98 -0.99
C LEU A 90 -7.81 26.72 -0.45
N PRO A 91 -7.82 26.48 0.87
CA PRO A 91 -8.99 25.87 1.48
C PRO A 91 -10.15 26.87 1.46
N SER A 92 -11.28 26.48 0.88
CA SER A 92 -12.47 27.32 0.67
C SER A 92 -13.52 27.24 1.79
N CYS A 93 -13.17 26.72 2.98
CA CYS A 93 -14.09 26.63 4.13
C CYS A 93 -13.71 27.55 5.29
N LYS A 94 -14.72 27.95 6.08
CA LYS A 94 -14.58 28.90 7.19
C LYS A 94 -13.61 28.42 8.26
N GLU A 95 -13.58 27.11 8.50
CA GLU A 95 -12.81 26.47 9.56
C GLU A 95 -11.30 26.48 9.23
N CYS A 96 -10.91 26.26 7.98
CA CYS A 96 -9.51 26.39 7.56
C CYS A 96 -9.04 27.84 7.61
N MET A 97 -9.91 28.81 7.26
CA MET A 97 -9.58 30.22 7.39
C MET A 97 -9.40 30.62 8.86
N ALA A 98 -10.20 30.05 9.76
CA ALA A 98 -10.17 30.35 11.19
C ALA A 98 -8.83 29.97 11.84
N VAL A 99 -8.17 28.89 11.41
CA VAL A 99 -6.89 28.44 12.01
C VAL A 99 -5.64 28.90 11.25
N LYS A 100 -5.82 29.69 10.20
CA LYS A 100 -4.72 30.16 9.37
C LYS A 100 -3.77 31.03 10.19
N ASN A 101 -2.47 30.77 10.09
CA ASN A 101 -1.41 31.43 10.86
C ASN A 101 -1.46 31.21 12.40
N MET A 102 -2.35 30.37 12.93
CA MET A 102 -2.26 29.95 14.33
C MET A 102 -1.06 29.01 14.53
N ALA A 103 -0.42 29.09 15.70
CA ALA A 103 0.56 28.09 16.10
C ALA A 103 -0.16 26.82 16.58
N LEU A 104 0.31 25.63 16.16
CA LEU A 104 -0.33 24.35 16.50
C LEU A 104 -0.50 24.13 18.02
N GLU A 105 0.42 24.62 18.84
CA GLU A 105 0.36 24.51 20.31
C GLU A 105 -0.11 25.81 21.01
N GLY A 106 -0.48 26.83 20.23
CA GLY A 106 -0.94 28.11 20.75
C GLY A 106 -2.32 28.01 21.42
N ASP A 107 -2.58 28.92 22.36
CA ASP A 107 -3.85 28.96 23.09
C ASP A 107 -5.06 29.18 22.16
N GLU A 108 -4.87 29.92 21.06
CA GLU A 108 -5.89 30.11 20.03
C GLU A 108 -6.31 28.79 19.35
N MET A 109 -5.36 27.89 19.12
CA MET A 109 -5.64 26.57 18.53
C MET A 109 -6.35 25.64 19.53
N VAL A 110 -6.02 25.76 20.82
CA VAL A 110 -6.69 25.06 21.92
C VAL A 110 -8.15 25.54 22.07
N GLU A 111 -8.38 26.85 21.99
CA GLU A 111 -9.73 27.41 21.99
C GLU A 111 -10.51 26.98 20.73
N PHE A 112 -9.87 26.96 19.56
CA PHE A 112 -10.48 26.45 18.34
C PHE A 112 -10.88 24.98 18.49
N ALA A 113 -9.98 24.12 18.99
CA ALA A 113 -10.22 22.69 19.17
C ALA A 113 -11.40 22.42 20.14
N SER A 114 -11.43 23.12 21.28
CA SER A 114 -12.47 22.94 22.30
C SER A 114 -13.83 23.52 21.89
N LYS A 115 -13.87 24.71 21.27
CA LYS A 115 -15.13 25.38 20.95
C LYS A 115 -15.62 25.08 19.54
N HIS A 116 -14.87 25.53 18.54
CA HIS A 116 -15.29 25.53 17.14
C HIS A 116 -15.30 24.10 16.57
N PHE A 117 -14.18 23.40 16.71
CA PHE A 117 -14.07 22.00 16.29
C PHE A 117 -14.95 21.08 17.15
N GLY A 118 -15.02 21.32 18.46
CA GLY A 118 -15.95 20.62 19.35
C GLY A 118 -17.43 20.77 18.93
N SER A 119 -17.85 21.95 18.48
CA SER A 119 -19.21 22.15 17.95
C SER A 119 -19.45 21.35 16.68
N HIS A 120 -18.45 21.29 15.79
CA HIS A 120 -18.51 20.46 14.59
C HIS A 120 -18.65 18.97 14.93
N LEU A 121 -17.88 18.47 15.90
CA LEU A 121 -17.99 17.09 16.35
C LEU A 121 -19.36 16.80 16.96
N ARG A 122 -19.91 17.71 17.79
CA ARG A 122 -21.26 17.55 18.36
C ARG A 122 -22.35 17.45 17.30
N ALA A 123 -22.36 18.34 16.33
CA ALA A 123 -23.34 18.28 15.23
C ALA A 123 -23.25 16.95 14.46
N LEU A 124 -22.03 16.48 14.16
CA LEU A 124 -21.82 15.14 13.58
C LEU A 124 -22.30 14.03 14.49
N GLY A 125 -22.05 14.15 15.79
CA GLY A 125 -22.47 13.18 16.80
C GLY A 125 -23.98 13.06 16.92
N GLU A 126 -24.71 14.15 16.76
CA GLU A 126 -26.18 14.17 16.74
C GLU A 126 -26.73 13.50 15.48
N TRP A 127 -26.13 13.79 14.31
CA TRP A 127 -26.44 13.06 13.07
C TRP A 127 -26.20 11.55 13.21
N LEU A 128 -25.11 11.13 13.88
CA LEU A 128 -24.84 9.71 14.13
C LEU A 128 -25.79 9.06 15.13
N ALA A 129 -26.28 9.82 16.10
CA ALA A 129 -27.23 9.32 17.09
C ALA A 129 -28.64 9.14 16.48
N TYR A 130 -28.91 9.77 15.33
CA TYR A 130 -30.18 9.64 14.64
C TYR A 130 -30.36 8.20 14.08
N PRO A 131 -31.41 7.46 14.50
CA PRO A 131 -31.56 6.03 14.20
C PRO A 131 -31.65 5.66 12.72
N HIS A 132 -32.05 6.60 11.86
CA HIS A 132 -32.19 6.39 10.42
C HIS A 132 -31.02 6.95 9.61
N SER A 133 -29.92 7.30 10.29
CA SER A 133 -28.66 7.65 9.63
C SER A 133 -27.81 6.41 9.37
N LEU A 134 -27.05 6.45 8.28
CA LEU A 134 -25.98 5.50 7.97
C LEU A 134 -24.65 6.20 8.18
N SER A 135 -23.64 5.52 8.72
CA SER A 135 -22.30 6.09 8.90
C SER A 135 -21.28 5.48 7.93
N LEU A 136 -20.35 6.31 7.45
CA LEU A 136 -19.25 5.87 6.59
C LEU A 136 -17.94 6.48 7.09
N ASN A 137 -17.07 5.67 7.68
CA ASN A 137 -15.72 6.11 8.08
C ASN A 137 -14.84 6.22 6.85
N VAL A 138 -14.54 7.43 6.41
CA VAL A 138 -13.80 7.69 5.16
C VAL A 138 -12.35 7.18 5.22
N GLU A 139 -11.80 6.91 6.40
CA GLU A 139 -10.48 6.30 6.54
C GLU A 139 -10.41 4.86 6.02
N TYR A 140 -11.54 4.16 5.93
CA TYR A 140 -11.58 2.78 5.45
C TYR A 140 -11.65 2.68 3.92
N PHE A 141 -11.50 3.81 3.22
CA PHE A 141 -11.86 3.94 1.82
C PHE A 141 -10.79 4.72 1.05
N ASP A 142 -10.08 4.04 0.14
CA ASP A 142 -9.30 4.72 -0.91
C ASP A 142 -10.20 4.99 -2.12
N ILE A 143 -11.11 5.95 -1.95
CA ILE A 143 -12.13 6.25 -2.95
C ILE A 143 -11.86 7.64 -3.51
N ALA A 144 -11.53 7.72 -4.80
CA ALA A 144 -11.56 8.98 -5.54
C ALA A 144 -12.97 9.60 -5.39
N PRO A 145 -13.12 10.94 -5.24
CA PRO A 145 -14.42 11.57 -4.98
C PRO A 145 -15.57 11.08 -5.89
N ASP A 146 -15.28 10.76 -7.15
CA ASP A 146 -16.23 10.23 -8.14
C ASP A 146 -16.77 8.82 -7.83
N ASP A 147 -16.01 8.00 -7.11
CA ASP A 147 -16.40 6.64 -6.74
C ASP A 147 -17.27 6.62 -5.46
N ILE A 148 -17.21 7.66 -4.61
CA ILE A 148 -18.15 7.83 -3.49
C ILE A 148 -19.56 8.05 -4.04
N SER A 149 -19.69 8.87 -5.10
CA SER A 149 -20.96 9.08 -5.81
C SER A 149 -21.54 7.76 -6.34
N LYS A 150 -20.72 6.88 -6.94
CA LYS A 150 -21.18 5.56 -7.40
C LYS A 150 -21.59 4.64 -6.26
N LEU A 151 -20.89 4.69 -5.13
CA LEU A 151 -21.25 3.94 -3.93
C LEU A 151 -22.63 4.36 -3.42
N ILE A 152 -22.84 5.68 -3.36
CA ILE A 152 -24.11 6.28 -2.94
C ILE A 152 -25.24 5.85 -3.88
N LEU A 153 -25.02 5.87 -5.20
CA LEU A 153 -26.04 5.48 -6.18
C LEU A 153 -26.48 4.01 -6.07
N ASN A 154 -25.69 3.15 -5.42
CA ASN A 154 -25.99 1.73 -5.21
C ASN A 154 -26.65 1.41 -3.85
N LEU A 155 -26.74 2.38 -2.93
CA LEU A 155 -27.45 2.20 -1.65
C LEU A 155 -28.96 2.02 -1.94
N GLN A 156 -29.55 0.89 -1.52
CA GLN A 156 -31.00 0.67 -1.60
C GLN A 156 -31.69 1.14 -0.31
N SER A 157 -32.94 1.61 -0.41
CA SER A 157 -33.73 2.16 0.71
C SER A 157 -33.88 1.22 1.91
N ASP A 158 -33.80 -0.09 1.67
CA ASP A 158 -34.06 -1.12 2.67
C ASP A 158 -32.77 -1.82 3.14
N ASP A 159 -31.61 -1.43 2.59
CA ASP A 159 -30.33 -2.05 2.91
C ASP A 159 -29.75 -1.45 4.20
N THR A 160 -30.28 -1.93 5.33
CA THR A 160 -29.77 -1.64 6.69
C THR A 160 -28.45 -2.37 6.99
N SER A 161 -27.92 -3.15 6.05
CA SER A 161 -26.66 -3.85 6.23
C SER A 161 -25.49 -2.88 6.04
N SER A 162 -24.57 -2.90 7.01
CA SER A 162 -23.42 -1.98 7.13
C SER A 162 -22.84 -1.54 5.78
N PRO A 163 -22.64 -0.23 5.52
CA PRO A 163 -22.06 0.31 4.29
C PRO A 163 -20.74 -0.35 3.83
N ARG A 164 -20.04 -1.05 4.76
CA ARG A 164 -18.89 -1.92 4.46
C ARG A 164 -19.18 -3.00 3.41
N ARG A 165 -20.41 -3.52 3.31
CA ARG A 165 -20.77 -4.54 2.31
C ARG A 165 -20.88 -3.98 0.88
N LEU A 166 -21.25 -2.72 0.73
CA LEU A 166 -21.54 -2.10 -0.57
C LEU A 166 -20.29 -1.67 -1.34
N VAL A 167 -19.17 -1.44 -0.64
CA VAL A 167 -17.93 -0.98 -1.28
C VAL A 167 -17.10 -2.13 -1.86
N GLY A 168 -17.39 -3.37 -1.45
CA GLY A 168 -16.52 -4.52 -1.69
C GLY A 168 -15.15 -4.36 -1.01
N ASN A 169 -14.38 -5.44 -0.92
CA ASN A 169 -12.97 -5.42 -0.48
C ASN A 169 -12.09 -4.66 -1.49
N LYS A 170 -12.36 -3.39 -1.77
CA LYS A 170 -11.44 -2.54 -2.53
C LYS A 170 -10.37 -2.02 -1.58
N GLU A 171 -9.13 -2.26 -1.98
CA GLU A 171 -7.88 -1.96 -1.30
C GLU A 171 -7.96 -0.71 -0.41
N THR A 172 -7.83 -0.91 0.90
CA THR A 172 -7.47 0.14 1.84
C THR A 172 -6.05 0.60 1.52
N VAL A 173 -5.91 1.63 0.69
CA VAL A 173 -4.60 2.28 0.54
C VAL A 173 -4.35 3.11 1.78
N ASN A 174 -3.33 2.71 2.53
CA ASN A 174 -2.77 3.40 3.68
C ASN A 174 -2.28 4.80 3.30
N ASN A 175 -3.17 5.79 3.27
CA ASN A 175 -2.78 7.21 3.30
C ASN A 175 -2.26 7.66 4.69
N TRP A 176 -1.92 6.72 5.58
CA TRP A 176 -1.23 7.00 6.84
C TRP A 176 0.23 7.44 6.65
N ALA A 177 0.81 7.19 5.46
CA ALA A 177 2.21 7.52 5.16
C ALA A 177 2.56 9.02 5.27
N HIS A 178 1.58 9.93 5.30
CA HIS A 178 1.84 11.37 5.47
C HIS A 178 1.51 11.93 6.85
N MET A 179 1.03 11.09 7.77
CA MET A 179 0.53 11.51 9.08
C MET A 179 1.51 11.25 10.23
N GLU A 180 2.48 10.33 10.09
CA GLU A 180 3.47 10.09 11.16
C GLU A 180 4.41 11.27 11.44
N ALA A 181 4.62 12.16 10.45
CA ALA A 181 5.44 13.36 10.62
C ALA A 181 4.80 14.42 11.53
N TYR A 182 3.52 14.26 11.89
CA TYR A 182 2.81 15.19 12.73
C TYR A 182 1.92 14.37 13.67
N ARG A 183 2.28 14.22 14.93
CA ARG A 183 1.29 13.86 15.96
C ARG A 183 0.63 15.15 16.43
N LEU A 184 -0.69 15.17 16.53
CA LEU A 184 -1.40 16.26 17.19
C LEU A 184 -0.82 16.38 18.63
N PRO A 185 -0.38 17.57 19.07
CA PRO A 185 0.16 17.75 20.42
C PRO A 185 -0.78 17.19 21.49
N MET A 186 -0.23 16.58 22.55
CA MET A 186 -1.02 15.93 23.60
C MET A 186 -2.05 16.87 24.24
N ARG A 187 -1.70 18.16 24.37
CA ARG A 187 -2.62 19.21 24.83
C ARG A 187 -3.88 19.29 23.97
N LEU A 188 -3.73 19.27 22.64
CA LEU A 188 -4.86 19.29 21.71
C LEU A 188 -5.60 17.95 21.67
N VAL A 189 -4.89 16.82 21.85
CA VAL A 189 -5.54 15.51 22.02
C VAL A 189 -6.52 15.55 23.20
N GLY A 190 -6.09 16.09 24.34
CA GLY A 190 -6.96 16.25 25.51
C GLY A 190 -8.15 17.17 25.27
N GLU A 191 -7.98 18.26 24.54
CA GLU A 191 -9.11 19.12 24.17
C GLU A 191 -10.11 18.41 23.26
N VAL A 192 -9.63 17.65 22.28
CA VAL A 192 -10.52 16.84 21.40
C VAL A 192 -11.23 15.75 22.22
N ASN A 193 -10.54 15.09 23.16
CA ASN A 193 -11.14 14.08 24.04
C ASN A 193 -12.35 14.62 24.81
N LYS A 194 -12.23 15.84 25.37
CA LYS A 194 -13.29 16.48 26.16
C LYS A 194 -14.55 16.77 25.35
N VAL A 195 -14.43 16.94 24.04
CA VAL A 195 -15.53 17.38 23.16
C VAL A 195 -15.99 16.32 22.18
N LEU A 196 -15.40 15.11 22.23
CA LEU A 196 -15.77 13.99 21.38
C LEU A 196 -17.10 13.38 21.84
N PRO A 197 -18.17 13.38 21.01
CA PRO A 197 -19.46 12.83 21.40
C PRO A 197 -19.43 11.31 21.58
N GLN A 198 -20.27 10.80 22.49
CA GLN A 198 -20.40 9.37 22.77
C GLN A 198 -20.80 8.54 21.54
N SER A 199 -21.55 9.10 20.59
CA SER A 199 -21.95 8.42 19.36
C SER A 199 -20.77 8.03 18.46
N TYR A 200 -19.59 8.64 18.63
CA TYR A 200 -18.36 8.22 17.94
C TYR A 200 -17.80 6.89 18.47
N TRP A 201 -18.06 6.53 19.73
CA TRP A 201 -17.48 5.31 20.34
C TRP A 201 -18.03 4.03 19.69
N GLY A 202 -19.30 4.02 19.30
CA GLY A 202 -19.93 2.91 18.57
C GLY A 202 -19.41 2.71 17.14
N GLN A 203 -18.65 3.67 16.61
CA GLN A 203 -18.12 3.68 15.23
C GLN A 203 -16.66 3.16 15.16
N GLY A 204 -16.13 2.64 16.26
CA GLY A 204 -14.75 2.11 16.34
C GLY A 204 -13.68 3.17 16.60
N TYR A 205 -14.06 4.44 16.80
CA TYR A 205 -13.12 5.49 17.19
C TYR A 205 -12.86 5.43 18.71
N LYS A 206 -11.58 5.26 19.08
CA LYS A 206 -11.13 5.24 20.47
C LYS A 206 -10.62 6.61 20.91
N ILE A 207 -10.90 6.98 22.16
CA ILE A 207 -10.25 8.13 22.81
C ILE A 207 -8.74 7.89 22.82
N ARG A 208 -7.96 8.87 22.36
CA ARG A 208 -6.50 8.82 22.43
C ARG A 208 -6.02 9.19 23.82
N SER A 209 -4.96 8.51 24.28
CA SER A 209 -4.31 8.86 25.54
C SER A 209 -3.83 10.31 25.53
N GLU A 210 -3.94 11.00 26.66
CA GLU A 210 -3.33 12.32 26.90
C GLU A 210 -1.89 12.21 27.43
N ASN A 211 -1.42 10.98 27.64
CA ASN A 211 -0.09 10.65 28.14
C ASN A 211 0.69 9.83 27.09
N LEU A 212 1.82 10.38 26.65
CA LEU A 212 2.72 9.72 25.69
C LEU A 212 3.23 8.37 26.23
N GLY A 213 3.46 8.27 27.55
CA GLY A 213 3.88 7.03 28.19
C GLY A 213 2.84 5.91 28.03
N ASP A 214 1.55 6.23 28.14
CA ASP A 214 0.48 5.24 27.96
C ASP A 214 0.32 4.84 26.48
N GLU A 215 0.50 5.77 25.55
CA GLU A 215 0.53 5.45 24.12
C GLU A 215 1.71 4.54 23.78
N LEU A 216 2.91 4.87 24.25
CA LEU A 216 4.11 4.05 24.07
C LEU A 216 3.92 2.67 24.72
N ASN A 217 3.43 2.60 25.95
CA ASN A 217 3.16 1.34 26.64
C ASN A 217 2.12 0.49 25.89
N SER A 218 1.10 1.11 25.30
CA SER A 218 0.12 0.40 24.47
C SER A 218 0.76 -0.16 23.19
N VAL A 219 1.61 0.62 22.51
CA VAL A 219 2.32 0.16 21.31
C VAL A 219 3.26 -0.99 21.66
N MET A 220 4.01 -0.87 22.76
CA MET A 220 4.92 -1.91 23.24
C MET A 220 4.18 -3.17 23.66
N ARG A 221 3.00 -3.05 24.28
CA ARG A 221 2.14 -4.21 24.60
C ARG A 221 1.68 -4.91 23.33
N GLY A 222 1.19 -4.16 22.34
CA GLY A 222 0.79 -4.75 21.05
C GLY A 222 1.96 -5.39 20.30
N PHE A 223 3.17 -4.83 20.41
CA PHE A 223 4.36 -5.47 19.87
C PHE A 223 4.71 -6.77 20.62
N SER A 224 4.59 -6.78 21.95
CA SER A 224 4.76 -8.01 22.74
C SER A 224 3.76 -9.10 22.32
N GLU A 225 2.48 -8.75 22.19
CA GLU A 225 1.43 -9.65 21.71
C GLU A 225 1.71 -10.16 20.29
N TYR A 226 2.25 -9.29 19.43
CA TYR A 226 2.71 -9.68 18.09
C TYR A 226 3.85 -10.69 18.16
N ILE A 227 4.87 -10.46 18.98
CA ILE A 227 5.97 -11.42 19.15
C ILE A 227 5.43 -12.76 19.64
N ASP A 228 4.59 -12.78 20.66
CA ASP A 228 4.01 -14.02 21.20
C ASP A 228 3.16 -14.77 20.16
N SER A 229 2.51 -14.05 19.25
CA SER A 229 1.57 -14.63 18.28
C SER A 229 2.20 -14.93 16.91
N TYR A 230 3.26 -14.22 16.51
CA TYR A 230 3.80 -14.22 15.15
C TYR A 230 5.28 -14.61 15.05
N SER A 231 6.06 -14.54 16.14
CA SER A 231 7.51 -14.80 16.07
C SER A 231 7.86 -16.22 15.65
N GLU A 232 7.01 -17.20 15.97
CA GLU A 232 7.18 -18.62 15.60
C GLU A 232 6.59 -18.96 14.22
N LYS A 233 6.02 -17.98 13.51
CA LYS A 233 5.41 -18.23 12.19
C LYS A 233 6.49 -18.38 11.14
N LYS A 234 6.20 -19.17 10.10
CA LYS A 234 7.16 -19.45 9.04
C LYS A 234 7.41 -18.18 8.23
N HIS A 235 8.65 -17.72 8.21
CA HIS A 235 9.06 -16.57 7.39
C HIS A 235 9.38 -17.02 5.97
N VAL A 236 8.86 -16.29 4.97
CA VAL A 236 9.11 -16.54 3.55
C VAL A 236 9.60 -15.27 2.87
N PHE A 237 10.83 -15.28 2.34
CA PHE A 237 11.37 -14.14 1.60
C PHE A 237 11.31 -14.41 0.10
N ILE A 238 10.57 -13.58 -0.62
CA ILE A 238 10.47 -13.60 -2.07
C ILE A 238 11.57 -12.71 -2.63
N VAL A 239 12.62 -13.31 -3.14
CA VAL A 239 13.79 -12.59 -3.68
C VAL A 239 13.79 -12.64 -5.20
N GLY A 240 14.37 -11.63 -5.84
CA GLY A 240 14.62 -11.67 -7.27
C GLY A 240 15.17 -10.38 -7.83
N ASN A 241 15.70 -10.44 -9.05
CA ASN A 241 16.08 -9.23 -9.76
C ASN A 241 14.84 -8.40 -10.09
N GLY A 242 14.93 -7.07 -10.01
CA GLY A 242 13.88 -6.15 -10.44
C GLY A 242 13.35 -6.53 -11.84
N LYS A 243 12.03 -6.41 -12.03
CA LYS A 243 11.31 -6.77 -13.27
C LYS A 243 11.23 -8.28 -13.59
N SER A 244 11.55 -9.16 -12.65
CA SER A 244 11.40 -10.63 -12.82
C SER A 244 10.03 -11.19 -12.41
N GLY A 245 9.08 -10.33 -12.00
CA GLY A 245 7.75 -10.77 -11.55
C GLY A 245 7.60 -10.93 -10.03
N THR A 246 8.55 -10.41 -9.24
CA THR A 246 8.49 -10.41 -7.77
C THR A 246 7.17 -9.86 -7.21
N THR A 247 6.62 -8.79 -7.81
CA THR A 247 5.30 -8.26 -7.42
C THR A 247 4.17 -9.24 -7.68
N TRP A 248 4.20 -9.99 -8.78
CA TRP A 248 3.15 -10.97 -9.06
C TRP A 248 3.19 -12.12 -8.05
N LEU A 249 4.37 -12.64 -7.76
CA LEU A 249 4.54 -13.67 -6.73
C LEU A 249 4.17 -13.15 -5.34
N HIS A 250 4.53 -11.91 -5.00
CA HIS A 250 4.09 -11.28 -3.75
C HIS A 250 2.57 -11.18 -3.65
N LEU A 251 1.88 -10.79 -4.72
CA LEU A 251 0.42 -10.80 -4.74
C LEU A 251 -0.17 -12.20 -4.56
N ALA A 252 0.53 -13.25 -5.01
CA ALA A 252 0.10 -14.63 -4.82
C ALA A 252 0.13 -15.02 -3.34
N PHE A 253 1.21 -14.67 -2.64
CA PHE A 253 1.31 -14.82 -1.19
C PHE A 253 0.29 -13.93 -0.46
N PHE A 254 0.15 -12.67 -0.86
CA PHE A 254 -0.83 -11.74 -0.28
C PHE A 254 -2.27 -12.25 -0.39
N SER A 255 -2.62 -12.89 -1.52
CA SER A 255 -3.98 -13.43 -1.75
C SER A 255 -4.27 -14.71 -0.95
N HIS A 256 -3.26 -15.29 -0.30
CA HIS A 256 -3.39 -16.53 0.45
C HIS A 256 -3.92 -16.27 1.88
N PRO A 257 -4.98 -16.95 2.32
CA PRO A 257 -5.69 -16.60 3.57
C PRO A 257 -4.85 -16.79 4.85
N ASN A 258 -3.81 -17.65 4.81
CA ASN A 258 -2.91 -17.87 5.95
C ASN A 258 -1.60 -17.06 5.93
N VAL A 259 -1.44 -16.12 5.00
CA VAL A 259 -0.20 -15.34 4.86
C VAL A 259 -0.41 -13.89 5.27
N ALA A 260 0.43 -13.39 6.18
CA ALA A 260 0.63 -11.97 6.40
C ALA A 260 1.75 -11.47 5.48
N ALA A 261 1.40 -10.75 4.42
CA ALA A 261 2.36 -10.32 3.41
C ALA A 261 2.78 -8.86 3.64
N LEU A 262 4.09 -8.66 3.77
CA LEU A 262 4.75 -7.38 3.99
C LEU A 262 5.27 -6.81 2.66
N ALA A 263 5.19 -5.49 2.53
CA ALA A 263 5.85 -4.79 1.43
C ALA A 263 7.39 -4.75 1.61
N GLU A 264 8.12 -4.20 0.63
CA GLU A 264 9.58 -4.00 0.73
C GLU A 264 9.89 -2.96 1.83
N ARG A 265 10.48 -3.39 2.95
CA ARG A 265 10.77 -2.51 4.09
C ARG A 265 12.11 -1.77 4.00
N ARG A 266 12.92 -2.07 2.97
CA ARG A 266 14.22 -1.40 2.69
C ARG A 266 15.17 -1.43 3.90
N LEU A 267 15.27 -2.59 4.53
CA LEU A 267 16.09 -2.82 5.71
C LEU A 267 17.59 -2.83 5.37
N TYR A 268 17.92 -3.42 4.23
CA TYR A 268 19.30 -3.68 3.77
C TYR A 268 19.55 -3.19 2.33
N GLU A 269 18.46 -2.90 1.63
CA GLU A 269 18.46 -2.64 0.21
C GLU A 269 18.76 -1.17 -0.08
N HIS A 270 19.58 -0.93 -1.11
CA HIS A 270 19.94 0.42 -1.59
C HIS A 270 19.33 0.74 -2.97
N PRO A 271 18.01 0.53 -3.21
CA PRO A 271 17.41 0.95 -4.47
C PRO A 271 17.49 2.48 -4.56
N ASP A 272 17.80 2.97 -5.77
CA ASP A 272 17.74 4.41 -6.11
C ASP A 272 18.64 5.33 -5.27
N ASN A 273 19.79 4.83 -4.78
CA ASN A 273 20.72 5.54 -3.87
C ASN A 273 20.17 5.84 -2.47
N ASN A 274 19.15 5.10 -2.02
CA ASN A 274 18.73 5.17 -0.63
C ASN A 274 19.81 4.58 0.30
N VAL A 275 19.81 5.06 1.55
CA VAL A 275 20.56 4.46 2.66
C VAL A 275 19.71 3.34 3.25
N GLY A 276 20.25 2.12 3.32
CA GLY A 276 19.59 1.00 3.98
C GLY A 276 19.49 1.27 5.48
N LEU A 277 18.34 0.93 6.09
CA LEU A 277 18.11 1.21 7.52
C LEU A 277 19.22 0.64 8.41
N PHE A 278 19.72 -0.53 8.06
CA PHE A 278 20.75 -1.23 8.82
C PHE A 278 22.17 -0.98 8.36
N ASP A 279 22.46 -0.07 7.43
CA ASP A 279 23.84 0.17 6.96
C ASP A 279 24.79 0.51 8.10
N GLN A 280 24.35 1.36 9.03
CA GLN A 280 25.14 1.72 10.20
C GLN A 280 25.25 0.57 11.21
N TRP A 281 24.25 -0.30 11.23
CA TRP A 281 24.19 -1.44 12.12
C TRP A 281 24.97 -2.63 11.57
N LEU A 282 25.18 -2.74 10.26
CA LEU A 282 25.92 -3.81 9.58
C LEU A 282 27.45 -3.59 9.62
N ASP A 283 27.91 -2.39 9.97
CA ASP A 283 29.34 -2.08 10.12
C ASP A 283 29.91 -2.79 11.35
N LYS A 284 30.55 -3.94 11.13
CA LYS A 284 31.16 -4.79 12.17
C LYS A 284 32.18 -4.04 13.05
N THR A 285 32.81 -2.99 12.54
CA THR A 285 33.78 -2.20 13.32
C THR A 285 33.04 -1.29 14.31
N LYS A 286 32.00 -0.59 13.84
CA LYS A 286 31.12 0.22 14.71
C LYS A 286 30.40 -0.65 15.74
N GLN A 287 29.86 -1.77 15.30
CA GLN A 287 29.31 -2.81 16.14
C GLN A 287 30.25 -3.17 17.31
N ALA A 288 31.49 -3.59 17.00
CA ALA A 288 32.46 -3.96 18.02
C ALA A 288 32.75 -2.79 19.00
N SER A 289 32.91 -1.58 18.47
CA SER A 289 33.19 -0.38 19.29
C SER A 289 32.16 -0.09 20.39
N TRP A 290 30.88 -0.45 20.18
CA TRP A 290 29.80 -0.18 21.15
C TRP A 290 29.97 -1.00 22.44
N PHE A 291 30.67 -2.12 22.38
CA PHE A 291 30.84 -3.06 23.50
C PHE A 291 32.30 -3.23 23.95
N GLU A 292 33.26 -2.64 23.20
CA GLU A 292 34.69 -2.70 23.50
C GLU A 292 35.12 -1.92 24.74
N SER A 293 34.35 -0.89 25.13
CA SER A 293 34.66 -0.06 26.29
C SER A 293 33.42 0.20 27.15
N SER A 294 33.51 -0.10 28.44
CA SER A 294 32.55 0.34 29.43
C SER A 294 33.28 0.68 30.73
N SER A 295 32.67 1.54 31.56
CA SER A 295 33.17 1.85 32.92
C SER A 295 33.26 0.62 33.83
N PHE A 296 32.66 -0.51 33.42
CA PHE A 296 32.68 -1.79 34.11
C PHE A 296 33.51 -2.87 33.38
N GLY A 297 34.38 -2.49 32.42
CA GLY A 297 35.22 -3.41 31.64
C GLY A 297 34.60 -3.87 30.31
N LYS A 298 35.26 -4.80 29.61
CA LYS A 298 34.74 -5.39 28.36
C LYS A 298 33.52 -6.26 28.67
N ARG A 299 32.37 -5.94 28.08
CA ARG A 299 31.14 -6.75 28.18
C ARG A 299 30.85 -7.32 26.80
N PHE A 300 31.32 -8.53 26.53
CA PHE A 300 30.95 -9.25 25.32
C PHE A 300 29.67 -10.06 25.60
N PRO A 301 28.59 -9.87 24.82
CA PRO A 301 27.46 -10.79 24.89
C PRO A 301 27.93 -12.20 24.50
N GLU A 302 27.54 -13.21 25.27
CA GLU A 302 27.94 -14.59 25.03
C GLU A 302 27.29 -15.14 23.74
N LYS A 303 28.13 -15.68 22.85
CA LYS A 303 27.84 -16.65 21.75
C LYS A 303 26.89 -16.25 20.61
N LYS A 304 25.99 -15.28 20.72
CA LYS A 304 25.20 -14.77 19.58
C LYS A 304 25.62 -13.35 19.18
N SER A 305 25.55 -13.05 17.89
CA SER A 305 25.72 -11.68 17.42
C SER A 305 24.53 -10.87 17.91
N ILE A 306 24.70 -10.11 19.00
CA ILE A 306 23.69 -9.16 19.50
C ILE A 306 23.15 -8.26 18.39
N PHE A 307 23.91 -8.07 17.32
CA PHE A 307 23.48 -7.33 16.13
C PHE A 307 22.42 -8.05 15.32
N ALA A 308 22.50 -9.37 15.16
CA ALA A 308 21.44 -10.15 14.53
C ALA A 308 20.16 -10.12 15.39
N GLU A 309 20.29 -10.14 16.72
CA GLU A 309 19.16 -9.99 17.65
C GLU A 309 18.52 -8.60 17.53
N LEU A 310 19.32 -7.53 17.52
CA LEU A 310 18.84 -6.16 17.33
C LEU A 310 18.18 -5.96 15.95
N GLN A 311 18.79 -6.51 14.89
CA GLN A 311 18.21 -6.51 13.56
C GLN A 311 16.88 -7.24 13.54
N ARG A 312 16.79 -8.40 14.19
CA ARG A 312 15.55 -9.17 14.31
C ARG A 312 14.47 -8.39 15.05
N VAL A 313 14.80 -7.75 16.18
CA VAL A 313 13.85 -6.92 16.95
C VAL A 313 13.33 -5.75 16.11
N VAL A 314 14.20 -5.02 15.41
CA VAL A 314 13.75 -3.91 14.57
C VAL A 314 12.95 -4.39 13.37
N SER A 315 13.39 -5.47 12.72
CA SER A 315 12.62 -6.08 11.64
C SER A 315 11.24 -6.49 12.14
N ASP A 316 11.12 -7.25 13.23
CA ASP A 316 9.82 -7.71 13.72
C ASP A 316 8.94 -6.52 14.19
N TYR A 317 9.54 -5.48 14.78
CA TYR A 317 8.80 -4.26 15.11
C TYR A 317 8.25 -3.54 13.88
N LEU A 318 9.04 -3.43 12.81
CA LEU A 318 8.58 -2.82 11.56
C LEU A 318 7.51 -3.68 10.88
N ALA A 319 7.61 -5.01 10.94
CA ALA A 319 6.56 -5.91 10.46
C ALA A 319 5.26 -5.73 11.26
N TYR A 320 5.36 -5.66 12.58
CA TYR A 320 4.22 -5.33 13.45
C TYR A 320 3.60 -3.98 13.08
N ARG A 321 4.42 -2.95 12.85
CA ARG A 321 3.93 -1.63 12.45
C ARG A 321 3.20 -1.70 11.12
N ASP A 322 3.77 -2.34 10.10
CA ASP A 322 3.15 -2.50 8.80
C ASP A 322 1.78 -3.21 8.91
N LEU A 323 1.75 -4.37 9.59
CA LEU A 323 0.52 -5.18 9.73
C LEU A 323 -0.54 -4.56 10.64
N SER A 324 -0.13 -3.82 11.68
CA SER A 324 -1.06 -3.15 12.61
C SER A 324 -1.74 -1.93 12.01
N MET A 325 -1.15 -1.34 10.96
CA MET A 325 -1.77 -0.24 10.22
C MET A 325 -2.83 -0.72 9.23
N VAL A 326 -2.76 -1.98 8.78
CA VAL A 326 -3.73 -2.57 7.87
C VAL A 326 -4.94 -3.09 8.66
N ILE A 327 -6.15 -2.74 8.22
CA ILE A 327 -7.42 -3.13 8.88
C ILE A 327 -8.16 -4.13 8.00
N GLY A 328 -8.55 -5.28 8.55
CA GLY A 328 -9.30 -6.32 7.85
C GLY A 328 -8.49 -7.60 7.63
N GLU A 329 -8.86 -8.38 6.60
CA GLU A 329 -8.24 -9.68 6.28
C GLU A 329 -6.74 -9.59 5.93
N ASP A 330 -6.24 -8.39 5.64
CA ASP A 330 -4.86 -8.13 5.23
C ASP A 330 -3.95 -7.67 6.39
N GLY A 331 -4.50 -7.40 7.58
CA GLY A 331 -3.76 -6.89 8.76
C GLY A 331 -3.63 -7.89 9.92
N LEU A 332 -3.53 -7.44 11.17
CA LEU A 332 -3.50 -8.34 12.34
C LEU A 332 -4.90 -8.87 12.77
N ASN A 333 -5.98 -8.18 12.38
CA ASN A 333 -7.36 -8.54 12.74
C ASN A 333 -8.01 -9.43 11.69
N ARG A 334 -7.62 -10.70 11.65
CA ARG A 334 -8.04 -11.68 10.62
C ARG A 334 -8.94 -12.77 11.19
N ASN A 335 -9.85 -13.27 10.36
CA ASN A 335 -10.68 -14.44 10.69
C ASN A 335 -9.89 -15.76 10.52
N THR A 336 -8.97 -15.79 9.54
CA THR A 336 -8.14 -16.96 9.27
C THR A 336 -6.81 -16.83 10.00
N PRO A 337 -6.35 -17.88 10.72
CA PRO A 337 -5.05 -17.86 11.40
C PRO A 337 -3.90 -17.66 10.42
N VAL A 338 -2.98 -16.75 10.77
CA VAL A 338 -1.72 -16.58 10.07
C VAL A 338 -0.77 -17.73 10.45
N THR A 339 -0.24 -18.40 9.43
CA THR A 339 0.78 -19.43 9.58
C THR A 339 2.12 -18.98 9.01
N HIS A 340 2.10 -18.01 8.09
CA HIS A 340 3.29 -17.52 7.39
C HIS A 340 3.34 -15.99 7.36
N VAL A 341 4.56 -15.45 7.47
CA VAL A 341 4.85 -14.04 7.20
C VAL A 341 5.73 -13.99 5.95
N SER A 342 5.28 -13.29 4.91
CA SER A 342 6.07 -13.19 3.67
C SER A 342 6.55 -11.77 3.42
N GLU A 343 7.77 -11.60 2.92
CA GLU A 343 8.29 -10.30 2.49
C GLU A 343 8.88 -10.39 1.09
N LYS A 344 8.63 -9.37 0.27
CA LYS A 344 9.18 -9.27 -1.07
C LYS A 344 10.43 -8.39 -1.06
N ILE A 345 11.51 -8.86 -1.70
CA ILE A 345 12.78 -8.15 -1.84
C ILE A 345 13.21 -8.16 -3.31
N ALA A 346 13.10 -7.02 -4.00
CA ALA A 346 13.48 -6.88 -5.40
C ALA A 346 14.73 -5.99 -5.54
N LEU A 347 15.81 -6.55 -6.10
CA LEU A 347 17.10 -5.86 -6.16
C LEU A 347 17.59 -5.63 -7.59
N THR A 348 18.50 -4.68 -7.74
CA THR A 348 19.15 -4.36 -9.02
C THR A 348 20.68 -4.37 -8.95
N ASN A 349 21.25 -4.74 -7.80
CA ASN A 349 22.69 -4.74 -7.52
C ASN A 349 23.08 -6.00 -6.73
N GLY A 350 24.14 -6.68 -7.16
CA GLY A 350 24.54 -7.98 -6.58
C GLY A 350 25.25 -7.88 -5.22
N ALA A 351 25.83 -6.73 -4.89
CA ALA A 351 26.39 -6.51 -3.55
C ALA A 351 25.27 -6.51 -2.50
N ASP A 352 24.17 -5.81 -2.78
CA ASP A 352 22.97 -5.82 -1.92
C ASP A 352 22.37 -7.22 -1.85
N ALA A 353 22.30 -7.95 -2.97
CA ALA A 353 21.79 -9.32 -2.98
C ALA A 353 22.62 -10.25 -2.07
N SER A 354 23.94 -10.09 -2.07
CA SER A 354 24.82 -10.86 -1.19
C SER A 354 24.65 -10.47 0.28
N ALA A 355 24.58 -9.16 0.58
CA ALA A 355 24.39 -8.65 1.93
C ALA A 355 23.03 -9.07 2.52
N VAL A 356 21.96 -8.98 1.73
CA VAL A 356 20.61 -9.45 2.10
C VAL A 356 20.64 -10.93 2.46
N MET A 357 21.19 -11.79 1.61
CA MET A 357 21.22 -13.23 1.89
C MET A 357 22.00 -13.56 3.17
N GLN A 358 23.11 -12.87 3.40
CA GLN A 358 23.86 -13.03 4.64
C GLN A 358 23.04 -12.58 5.85
N SER A 359 22.42 -11.40 5.79
CA SER A 359 21.66 -10.89 6.93
C SER A 359 20.42 -11.74 7.21
N LEU A 360 19.72 -12.22 6.19
CA LEU A 360 18.60 -13.15 6.35
C LEU A 360 19.06 -14.46 7.01
N ALA A 361 20.21 -15.02 6.61
CA ALA A 361 20.72 -16.23 7.24
C ALA A 361 21.11 -16.02 8.72
N GLU A 362 21.55 -14.81 9.08
CA GLU A 362 21.89 -14.45 10.46
C GLU A 362 20.64 -14.15 11.33
N THR A 363 19.58 -13.56 10.74
CA THR A 363 18.39 -13.06 11.46
C THR A 363 17.16 -13.98 11.39
N TYR A 364 17.03 -14.74 10.30
CA TYR A 364 15.93 -15.66 10.01
C TYR A 364 16.48 -17.01 9.49
N PRO A 365 17.30 -17.75 10.27
CA PRO A 365 17.99 -18.95 9.81
C PRO A 365 17.04 -20.11 9.41
N ASP A 366 15.79 -20.07 9.87
CA ASP A 366 14.74 -21.05 9.60
C ASP A 366 13.75 -20.59 8.53
N ALA A 367 13.98 -19.44 7.88
CA ALA A 367 13.12 -18.94 6.81
C ALA A 367 13.24 -19.76 5.52
N SER A 368 12.18 -19.71 4.72
CA SER A 368 12.20 -20.17 3.33
C SER A 368 12.46 -19.01 2.38
N ILE A 369 13.24 -19.25 1.34
CA ILE A 369 13.58 -18.26 0.31
C ILE A 369 13.00 -18.74 -1.01
N VAL A 370 12.11 -17.93 -1.62
CA VAL A 370 11.58 -18.19 -2.96
C VAL A 370 12.23 -17.21 -3.93
N HIS A 371 13.16 -17.69 -4.74
CA HIS A 371 13.88 -16.91 -5.75
C HIS A 371 13.15 -16.97 -7.09
N ILE A 372 12.50 -15.86 -7.46
CA ILE A 372 11.92 -15.74 -8.80
C ILE A 372 12.96 -15.24 -9.81
N VAL A 373 13.16 -16.03 -10.86
CA VAL A 373 14.06 -15.72 -11.98
C VAL A 373 13.26 -15.52 -13.26
N ARG A 374 13.78 -14.67 -14.16
CA ARG A 374 13.19 -14.39 -15.46
C ARG A 374 14.30 -14.25 -16.49
N ASP A 375 14.02 -14.58 -17.75
CA ASP A 375 14.93 -14.37 -18.87
C ASP A 375 15.54 -12.94 -18.84
N PRO A 376 16.88 -12.81 -18.78
CA PRO A 376 17.54 -11.51 -18.65
C PRO A 376 17.22 -10.56 -19.81
N ARG A 377 16.94 -11.09 -20.99
CA ARG A 377 16.60 -10.31 -22.19
C ARG A 377 15.26 -9.60 -21.99
N ASP A 378 14.28 -10.34 -21.46
CA ASP A 378 12.97 -9.80 -21.10
C ASP A 378 13.04 -8.81 -19.92
N VAL A 379 13.90 -9.08 -18.95
CA VAL A 379 14.18 -8.15 -17.84
C VAL A 379 14.72 -6.82 -18.37
N ALA A 380 15.68 -6.84 -19.30
CA ALA A 380 16.24 -5.63 -19.91
C ALA A 380 15.16 -4.81 -20.64
N ILE A 381 14.32 -5.46 -21.46
CA ILE A 381 13.22 -4.77 -22.13
C ILE A 381 12.20 -4.23 -21.13
N SER A 382 11.80 -5.02 -20.14
CA SER A 382 10.87 -4.56 -19.11
C SER A 382 11.41 -3.36 -18.33
N THR A 383 12.72 -3.33 -18.08
CA THR A 383 13.40 -2.20 -17.44
C THR A 383 13.42 -0.96 -18.33
N LEU A 384 13.67 -1.11 -19.64
CA LEU A 384 13.62 0.00 -20.59
C LEU A 384 12.26 0.71 -20.55
N PHE A 385 11.17 -0.06 -20.63
CA PHE A 385 9.82 0.47 -20.56
C PHE A 385 9.53 1.17 -19.23
N HIS A 386 9.98 0.57 -18.13
CA HIS A 386 9.80 1.13 -16.79
C HIS A 386 10.47 2.49 -16.65
N VAL A 387 11.76 2.58 -16.99
CA VAL A 387 12.55 3.81 -16.90
C VAL A 387 11.98 4.88 -17.83
N ASN A 388 11.56 4.51 -19.05
CA ASN A 388 10.94 5.46 -19.97
C ASN A 388 9.65 6.04 -19.38
N ARG A 389 8.76 5.20 -18.83
CA ARG A 389 7.51 5.63 -18.19
C ARG A 389 7.76 6.60 -17.03
N GLU A 390 8.63 6.23 -16.10
CA GLU A 390 8.92 7.07 -14.92
C GLU A 390 9.49 8.43 -15.31
N ARG A 391 10.38 8.44 -16.30
CA ARG A 391 10.96 9.68 -16.82
C ARG A 391 9.94 10.55 -17.54
N THR A 392 9.04 9.96 -18.32
CA THR A 392 7.94 10.70 -18.95
C THR A 392 6.98 11.28 -17.90
N ALA A 393 6.64 10.52 -16.86
CA ALA A 393 5.81 11.01 -15.77
C ALA A 393 6.46 12.19 -15.01
N ASN A 394 7.79 12.17 -14.87
CA ASN A 394 8.57 13.23 -14.21
C ASN A 394 9.09 14.30 -15.19
N SER A 395 8.52 14.42 -16.40
CA SER A 395 8.93 15.38 -17.44
C SER A 395 10.44 15.38 -17.80
N SER A 396 11.14 14.28 -17.54
CA SER A 396 12.60 14.11 -17.66
C SER A 396 12.98 13.07 -18.71
N VAL A 397 12.41 13.21 -19.92
CA VAL A 397 12.48 12.24 -21.02
C VAL A 397 13.92 12.01 -21.50
N ILE A 398 14.27 10.74 -21.77
CA ILE A 398 15.47 10.38 -22.55
C ILE A 398 15.02 10.05 -23.98
N PRO A 399 15.24 10.93 -24.97
CA PRO A 399 14.61 10.78 -26.29
C PRO A 399 14.94 9.47 -27.02
N TRP A 400 16.15 8.92 -26.82
CA TRP A 400 16.53 7.66 -27.46
C TRP A 400 15.74 6.47 -26.90
N MET A 401 15.41 6.47 -25.60
CA MET A 401 14.64 5.39 -25.00
C MET A 401 13.21 5.38 -25.55
N SER A 402 12.58 6.55 -25.65
CA SER A 402 11.23 6.68 -26.20
C SER A 402 11.19 6.21 -27.65
N ARG A 403 12.18 6.60 -28.48
CA ARG A 403 12.27 6.12 -29.87
C ARG A 403 12.46 4.59 -29.99
N VAL A 404 13.18 3.96 -29.07
CA VAL A 404 13.32 2.50 -29.04
C VAL A 404 12.04 1.83 -28.56
N VAL A 405 11.33 2.44 -27.61
CA VAL A 405 10.04 1.95 -27.09
C VAL A 405 8.93 2.04 -28.16
N ASP A 406 8.90 3.14 -28.91
CA ASP A 406 7.90 3.43 -29.93
C ASP A 406 8.24 2.76 -31.29
N GLY A 407 9.52 2.48 -31.54
CA GLY A 407 10.02 1.86 -32.76
C GLY A 407 9.99 0.32 -32.72
N SER A 408 9.94 -0.31 -33.89
CA SER A 408 10.25 -1.74 -34.03
C SER A 408 11.78 -1.96 -34.03
N LYS A 409 12.24 -3.20 -33.81
CA LYS A 409 13.66 -3.56 -33.96
C LYS A 409 14.29 -3.18 -35.30
N ASP A 410 13.49 -2.94 -36.35
CA ASP A 410 13.97 -2.58 -37.69
C ASP A 410 13.99 -1.06 -37.93
N ASN A 411 13.41 -0.26 -37.02
CA ASN A 411 13.22 1.18 -37.21
C ASN A 411 13.95 2.03 -36.14
N ILE A 412 15.14 1.59 -35.71
CA ILE A 412 15.97 2.28 -34.72
C ILE A 412 17.25 2.76 -35.40
N GLY A 413 17.51 4.08 -35.38
CA GLY A 413 18.73 4.66 -35.95
C GLY A 413 20.00 4.17 -35.25
N ILE A 414 21.12 4.12 -35.99
CA ILE A 414 22.38 3.49 -35.53
C ILE A 414 22.90 4.02 -34.18
N ARG A 415 22.77 5.32 -33.93
CA ARG A 415 23.20 5.94 -32.65
C ARG A 415 22.36 5.46 -31.47
N ASP A 416 21.06 5.30 -31.67
CA ASP A 416 20.16 4.81 -30.62
C ASP A 416 20.35 3.31 -30.41
N ARG A 417 20.68 2.57 -31.47
CA ARG A 417 21.04 1.15 -31.38
C ARG A 417 22.29 0.91 -30.52
N ILE A 418 23.33 1.73 -30.69
CA ILE A 418 24.54 1.68 -29.85
C ILE A 418 24.21 1.93 -28.37
N ARG A 419 23.39 2.95 -28.07
CA ARG A 419 22.95 3.25 -26.70
C ARG A 419 22.11 2.12 -26.11
N PHE A 420 21.21 1.56 -26.90
CA PHE A 420 20.36 0.46 -26.49
C PHE A 420 21.17 -0.81 -26.20
N SER A 421 22.17 -1.14 -27.01
CA SER A 421 23.08 -2.26 -26.75
C SER A 421 23.90 -2.04 -25.47
N ALA A 422 24.44 -0.83 -25.25
CA ALA A 422 25.14 -0.49 -24.01
C ALA A 422 24.23 -0.61 -22.78
N PHE A 423 22.96 -0.17 -22.89
CA PHE A 423 21.95 -0.35 -21.86
C PHE A 423 21.68 -1.83 -21.59
N CYS A 424 21.46 -2.65 -22.63
CA CYS A 424 21.23 -4.09 -22.48
C CYS A 424 22.41 -4.78 -21.81
N LYS A 425 23.65 -4.47 -22.22
CA LYS A 425 24.87 -5.01 -21.60
C LYS A 425 24.99 -4.65 -20.12
N SER A 426 24.68 -3.40 -19.77
CA SER A 426 24.63 -2.99 -18.36
C SER A 426 23.58 -3.76 -17.56
N LYS A 427 22.37 -3.95 -18.11
CA LYS A 427 21.30 -4.72 -17.46
C LYS A 427 21.59 -6.22 -17.37
N ALA A 428 22.24 -6.79 -18.38
CA ALA A 428 22.72 -8.16 -18.37
C ALA A 428 23.74 -8.39 -17.24
N SER A 429 24.73 -7.48 -17.10
CA SER A 429 25.72 -7.58 -16.03
C SER A 429 25.08 -7.45 -14.64
N ALA A 430 24.12 -6.54 -14.47
CA ALA A 430 23.39 -6.38 -13.21
C ALA A 430 22.58 -7.62 -12.88
N TRP A 431 21.82 -8.16 -13.84
CA TRP A 431 21.04 -9.38 -13.68
C TRP A 431 21.92 -10.57 -13.29
N ALA A 432 23.04 -10.80 -13.98
CA ALA A 432 23.94 -11.91 -13.69
C ALA A 432 24.52 -11.82 -12.27
N SER A 433 24.85 -10.60 -11.83
CA SER A 433 25.36 -10.34 -10.49
C SER A 433 24.30 -10.59 -9.41
N VAL A 434 23.07 -10.09 -9.58
CA VAL A 434 21.97 -10.28 -8.61
C VAL A 434 21.52 -11.73 -8.55
N VAL A 435 21.18 -12.31 -9.70
CA VAL A 435 20.66 -13.68 -9.80
C VAL A 435 21.72 -14.68 -9.35
N GLY A 436 22.98 -14.49 -9.74
CA GLY A 436 24.09 -15.32 -9.29
C GLY A 436 24.31 -15.25 -7.78
N ALA A 437 24.23 -14.06 -7.20
CA ALA A 437 24.35 -13.86 -5.75
C ALA A 437 23.21 -14.53 -4.97
N PHE A 438 21.95 -14.33 -5.38
CA PHE A 438 20.80 -14.99 -4.75
C PHE A 438 20.87 -16.51 -4.92
N HIS A 439 21.24 -16.98 -6.10
CA HIS A 439 21.30 -18.42 -6.38
C HIS A 439 22.38 -19.13 -5.57
N THR A 440 23.62 -18.66 -5.68
CA THR A 440 24.77 -19.28 -5.01
C THR A 440 24.63 -19.20 -3.50
N ASN A 441 24.27 -18.04 -2.95
CA ASN A 441 24.14 -17.88 -1.50
C ASN A 441 22.87 -18.56 -0.97
N GLY A 442 21.78 -18.57 -1.74
CA GLY A 442 20.54 -19.26 -1.36
C GLY A 442 20.75 -20.76 -1.20
N GLN A 443 21.33 -21.40 -2.21
CA GLN A 443 21.69 -22.82 -2.13
C GLN A 443 22.64 -23.09 -0.96
N ARG A 444 23.67 -22.26 -0.78
CA ARG A 444 24.68 -22.47 0.27
C ARG A 444 24.14 -22.27 1.69
N MET A 445 23.31 -21.25 1.90
CA MET A 445 22.89 -20.81 3.24
C MET A 445 21.56 -21.40 3.69
N PHE A 446 20.63 -21.67 2.77
CA PHE A 446 19.27 -22.10 3.09
C PHE A 446 18.96 -23.53 2.60
N GLY A 447 19.79 -24.11 1.72
CA GLY A 447 19.68 -25.51 1.29
C GLY A 447 18.27 -25.86 0.80
N ASP A 448 17.64 -26.84 1.45
CA ASP A 448 16.29 -27.30 1.11
C ASP A 448 15.19 -26.23 1.33
N SER A 449 15.48 -25.17 2.09
CA SER A 449 14.57 -24.03 2.28
C SER A 449 14.69 -22.99 1.17
N TYR A 450 15.47 -23.25 0.11
CA TYR A 450 15.64 -22.38 -1.05
C TYR A 450 14.95 -22.96 -2.30
N GLU A 451 13.94 -22.25 -2.81
CA GLU A 451 13.13 -22.65 -3.96
C GLU A 451 13.31 -21.67 -5.12
N VAL A 452 13.55 -22.18 -6.34
CA VAL A 452 13.64 -21.34 -7.56
C VAL A 452 12.35 -21.44 -8.36
N LEU A 453 11.78 -20.30 -8.72
CA LEU A 453 10.62 -20.20 -9.61
C LEU A 453 10.97 -19.42 -10.87
N ARG A 454 10.72 -20.00 -12.05
CA ARG A 454 10.81 -19.24 -13.31
C ARG A 454 9.52 -18.46 -13.54
N TYR A 455 9.66 -17.20 -13.91
CA TYR A 455 8.54 -16.35 -14.30
C TYR A 455 7.73 -16.98 -15.45
N GLU A 456 8.43 -17.60 -16.39
CA GLU A 456 7.86 -18.24 -17.56
C GLU A 456 7.00 -19.46 -17.18
N ASP A 457 7.43 -20.24 -16.19
CA ASP A 457 6.67 -21.40 -15.70
C ASP A 457 5.41 -20.94 -14.95
N LEU A 458 5.54 -19.91 -14.10
CA LEU A 458 4.41 -19.28 -13.42
C LEU A 458 3.39 -18.71 -14.43
N LEU A 459 3.88 -18.15 -15.54
CA LEU A 459 3.04 -17.63 -16.62
C LEU A 459 2.31 -18.72 -17.39
N ALA A 460 3.00 -19.83 -17.71
CA ALA A 460 2.44 -20.91 -18.49
C ALA A 460 1.49 -21.79 -17.67
N ASN A 461 1.89 -22.15 -16.45
CA ASN A 461 1.20 -23.10 -15.58
C ASN A 461 1.11 -22.53 -14.15
N PRO A 462 0.28 -21.49 -13.91
CA PRO A 462 0.22 -20.81 -12.63
C PRO A 462 -0.20 -21.72 -11.47
N ARG A 463 -1.18 -22.61 -11.71
CA ARG A 463 -1.67 -23.57 -10.72
C ARG A 463 -0.55 -24.49 -10.21
N ASP A 464 0.13 -25.20 -11.11
CA ASP A 464 1.19 -26.15 -10.77
C ASP A 464 2.40 -25.46 -10.15
N SER A 465 2.74 -24.27 -10.68
CA SER A 465 3.85 -23.47 -10.16
C SER A 465 3.61 -23.01 -8.72
N LEU A 466 2.40 -22.51 -8.42
CA LEU A 466 2.03 -22.08 -7.08
C LEU A 466 1.87 -23.26 -6.13
N TYR A 467 1.32 -24.39 -6.59
CA TYR A 467 1.25 -25.61 -5.78
C TYR A 467 2.64 -26.05 -5.33
N ARG A 468 3.62 -26.06 -6.25
CA ARG A 468 5.01 -26.42 -5.95
C ARG A 468 5.64 -25.46 -4.94
N VAL A 469 5.49 -24.15 -5.16
CA VAL A 469 6.05 -23.11 -4.28
C VAL A 469 5.41 -23.14 -2.89
N PHE A 470 4.09 -23.26 -2.80
CA PHE A 470 3.41 -23.31 -1.49
C PHE A 470 3.76 -24.59 -0.74
N SER A 471 3.84 -25.72 -1.45
CA SER A 471 4.28 -26.99 -0.85
C SER A 471 5.72 -26.91 -0.33
N SER A 472 6.64 -26.30 -1.07
CA SER A 472 8.06 -26.22 -0.64
C SER A 472 8.26 -25.33 0.58
N VAL A 473 7.43 -24.31 0.77
CA VAL A 473 7.46 -23.45 1.96
C VAL A 473 6.52 -23.92 3.08
N GLN A 474 5.84 -25.06 2.90
CA GLN A 474 4.88 -25.66 3.85
C GLN A 474 3.62 -24.79 4.09
N LEU A 475 3.25 -24.00 3.09
CA LEU A 475 1.98 -23.29 3.04
C LEU A 475 0.87 -24.20 2.51
N ASP A 476 -0.38 -23.96 2.94
CA ASP A 476 -1.55 -24.76 2.52
C ASP A 476 -1.77 -24.66 1.00
N ALA A 477 -1.42 -25.72 0.29
CA ALA A 477 -1.54 -25.85 -1.16
C ALA A 477 -2.82 -26.60 -1.59
N SER A 478 -3.89 -26.55 -0.80
CA SER A 478 -5.18 -27.13 -1.17
C SER A 478 -5.73 -26.54 -2.48
N ASP A 479 -6.51 -27.35 -3.21
CA ASP A 479 -7.11 -26.93 -4.48
C ASP A 479 -7.89 -25.63 -4.39
N GLU A 480 -8.60 -25.44 -3.27
CA GLU A 480 -9.36 -24.22 -2.97
C GLU A 480 -8.46 -22.99 -2.88
N ASN A 481 -7.38 -23.06 -2.09
CA ASN A 481 -6.46 -21.93 -1.93
C ASN A 481 -5.69 -21.64 -3.22
N ILE A 482 -5.24 -22.68 -3.94
CA ILE A 482 -4.53 -22.50 -5.20
C ILE A 482 -5.45 -21.82 -6.24
N GLU A 483 -6.67 -22.31 -6.43
CA GLU A 483 -7.61 -21.69 -7.37
C GLU A 483 -7.95 -20.25 -6.98
N ARG A 484 -8.18 -20.00 -5.68
CA ARG A 484 -8.40 -18.64 -5.16
C ARG A 484 -7.25 -17.73 -5.56
N VAL A 485 -6.01 -18.11 -5.26
CA VAL A 485 -4.83 -17.29 -5.53
C VAL A 485 -4.63 -17.07 -7.03
N VAL A 486 -4.75 -18.11 -7.85
CA VAL A 486 -4.64 -18.01 -9.31
C VAL A 486 -5.67 -17.03 -9.88
N GLN A 487 -6.92 -17.11 -9.42
CA GLN A 487 -7.98 -16.22 -9.89
C GLN A 487 -7.74 -14.76 -9.48
N GLN A 488 -7.36 -14.52 -8.22
CA GLN A 488 -7.13 -13.17 -7.71
C GLN A 488 -5.91 -12.48 -8.32
N THR A 489 -4.88 -13.25 -8.67
CA THR A 489 -3.62 -12.72 -9.20
C THR A 489 -3.49 -12.79 -10.71
N SER A 490 -4.52 -13.26 -11.41
CA SER A 490 -4.51 -13.34 -12.87
C SER A 490 -4.25 -11.97 -13.51
N PHE A 491 -3.51 -11.94 -14.61
CA PHE A 491 -3.18 -10.69 -15.32
C PHE A 491 -4.44 -9.88 -15.66
N GLN A 492 -5.50 -10.55 -16.09
CA GLN A 492 -6.77 -9.90 -16.40
C GLN A 492 -7.41 -9.25 -15.18
N LYS A 493 -7.35 -9.89 -14.00
CA LYS A 493 -7.88 -9.33 -12.75
C LYS A 493 -7.09 -8.10 -12.31
N ILE A 494 -5.76 -8.23 -12.20
CA ILE A 494 -4.89 -7.14 -11.71
C ILE A 494 -4.85 -5.93 -12.66
N THR A 495 -5.10 -6.15 -13.95
CA THR A 495 -5.17 -5.07 -14.95
C THR A 495 -6.58 -4.57 -15.24
N LYS A 496 -7.59 -5.03 -14.47
CA LYS A 496 -8.99 -4.65 -14.64
C LYS A 496 -9.53 -4.93 -16.05
N GLY A 497 -9.08 -6.02 -16.68
CA GLY A 497 -9.68 -6.56 -17.91
C GLY A 497 -8.73 -6.72 -19.11
N ARG A 498 -7.46 -6.31 -19.03
CA ARG A 498 -6.54 -6.49 -20.17
C ARG A 498 -6.16 -7.96 -20.32
N LYS A 499 -6.20 -8.45 -21.56
CA LYS A 499 -5.72 -9.79 -21.92
C LYS A 499 -4.20 -9.80 -22.04
N ALA A 500 -3.57 -10.93 -21.77
CA ALA A 500 -2.14 -11.11 -22.02
C ALA A 500 -1.81 -10.73 -23.48
N GLY A 501 -0.72 -9.97 -23.67
CA GLY A 501 -0.31 -9.42 -24.96
C GLY A 501 -0.85 -8.01 -25.25
N GLN A 502 -1.92 -7.57 -24.58
CA GLN A 502 -2.40 -6.19 -24.68
C GLN A 502 -1.51 -5.25 -23.89
N GLN A 503 -0.68 -4.49 -24.61
CA GLN A 503 0.28 -3.58 -24.04
C GLN A 503 -0.38 -2.29 -23.55
N ASP A 504 0.03 -1.88 -22.34
CA ASP A 504 -0.12 -0.51 -21.84
C ASP A 504 1.24 -0.03 -21.34
N SER A 505 1.86 0.91 -22.05
CA SER A 505 3.19 1.46 -21.72
C SER A 505 3.17 2.41 -20.53
N SER A 506 1.99 2.89 -20.12
CA SER A 506 1.81 3.72 -18.92
C SER A 506 1.61 2.87 -17.65
N SER A 507 1.25 1.59 -17.80
CA SER A 507 1.00 0.69 -16.68
C SER A 507 2.27 0.00 -16.16
N PHE A 508 2.31 -0.29 -14.85
CA PHE A 508 3.32 -1.17 -14.26
C PHE A 508 3.21 -2.60 -14.80
N TYR A 509 1.98 -3.09 -14.98
CA TYR A 509 1.66 -4.40 -15.55
C TYR A 509 1.58 -4.31 -17.07
N ARG A 510 2.72 -4.09 -17.74
CA ARG A 510 2.76 -3.68 -19.15
C ARG A 510 2.02 -4.60 -20.11
N LYS A 511 2.42 -5.88 -20.21
CA LYS A 511 1.97 -6.77 -21.30
C LYS A 511 1.61 -8.20 -20.86
N GLY A 512 2.16 -8.66 -19.73
CA GLY A 512 1.84 -10.00 -19.20
C GLY A 512 2.27 -11.15 -20.10
N VAL A 513 3.42 -11.03 -20.78
CA VAL A 513 3.96 -12.05 -21.68
C VAL A 513 5.45 -12.28 -21.45
N ALA A 514 5.91 -13.46 -21.83
CA ALA A 514 7.32 -13.82 -21.94
C ALA A 514 7.81 -13.73 -23.39
N GLY A 515 9.11 -13.52 -23.58
CA GLY A 515 9.76 -13.50 -24.90
C GLY A 515 9.53 -12.24 -25.72
N ASP A 516 9.07 -11.15 -25.09
CA ASP A 516 8.84 -9.87 -25.77
C ASP A 516 10.14 -9.24 -26.26
N TRP A 517 11.28 -9.65 -25.70
CA TRP A 517 12.60 -9.24 -26.15
C TRP A 517 12.87 -9.47 -27.64
N LYS A 518 12.24 -10.46 -28.26
CA LYS A 518 12.38 -10.79 -29.70
C LYS A 518 11.88 -9.67 -30.63
N ASN A 519 11.05 -8.75 -30.10
CA ASN A 519 10.54 -7.60 -30.82
C ASN A 519 11.52 -6.41 -30.84
N TYR A 520 12.55 -6.44 -29.98
CA TYR A 520 13.48 -5.32 -29.76
C TYR A 520 14.94 -5.68 -30.05
N LEU A 521 15.36 -6.92 -29.80
CA LEU A 521 16.72 -7.40 -30.03
C LEU A 521 16.82 -8.19 -31.33
N ALA A 522 17.91 -7.97 -32.09
CA ALA A 522 18.30 -8.88 -33.17
C ALA A 522 19.12 -10.06 -32.61
N ASP A 523 19.16 -11.18 -33.35
CA ASP A 523 19.82 -12.42 -32.90
C ASP A 523 21.30 -12.24 -32.56
N SER A 524 22.03 -11.50 -33.39
CA SER A 524 23.46 -11.20 -33.16
C SER A 524 23.71 -10.29 -31.95
N GLU A 525 22.72 -9.50 -31.55
CA GLU A 525 22.89 -8.47 -30.52
C GLU A 525 22.63 -8.98 -29.12
N TRP A 526 21.67 -9.87 -28.96
CA TRP A 526 21.43 -10.46 -27.64
C TRP A 526 22.62 -11.35 -27.26
N GLN A 527 23.19 -12.11 -28.19
CA GLN A 527 24.38 -12.94 -27.93
C GLN A 527 25.55 -12.10 -27.41
N ALA A 528 25.84 -10.97 -28.06
CA ALA A 528 26.91 -10.07 -27.62
C ALA A 528 26.59 -9.38 -26.29
N SER A 529 25.37 -8.85 -26.15
CA SER A 529 24.97 -8.03 -24.99
C SER A 529 24.74 -8.84 -23.71
N PHE A 530 24.37 -10.12 -23.82
CA PHE A 530 24.02 -10.99 -22.70
C PHE A 530 25.04 -12.10 -22.43
N SER A 531 26.24 -11.99 -22.99
CA SER A 531 27.35 -12.94 -22.77
C SER A 531 27.67 -13.19 -21.29
N SER A 532 27.53 -12.18 -20.42
CA SER A 532 27.72 -12.31 -18.96
C SER A 532 26.67 -13.19 -18.27
N CYS A 533 25.55 -13.49 -18.93
CA CYS A 533 24.43 -14.26 -18.37
C CYS A 533 24.45 -15.73 -18.81
N LEU A 534 25.30 -16.13 -19.77
CA LEU A 534 25.18 -17.41 -20.49
C LEU A 534 25.16 -18.63 -19.56
N THR A 535 25.99 -18.66 -18.52
CA THR A 535 26.02 -19.78 -17.56
C THR A 535 24.68 -19.95 -16.86
N LEU A 536 24.17 -18.88 -16.23
CA LEU A 536 22.88 -18.90 -15.54
C LEU A 536 21.71 -19.07 -16.52
N MET A 537 21.82 -18.55 -17.74
CA MET A 537 20.83 -18.78 -18.79
C MET A 537 20.75 -20.25 -19.18
N SER A 538 21.89 -20.94 -19.29
CA SER A 538 21.92 -22.37 -19.55
C SER A 538 21.28 -23.14 -18.39
N GLU A 539 21.64 -22.79 -17.16
CA GLU A 539 21.16 -23.44 -15.94
C GLU A 539 19.64 -23.31 -15.78
N PHE A 540 19.08 -22.13 -16.03
CA PHE A 540 17.64 -21.87 -15.95
C PHE A 540 16.87 -22.13 -17.27
N GLY A 541 17.52 -22.71 -18.29
CA GLY A 541 16.85 -23.10 -19.54
C GLY A 541 16.35 -21.92 -20.40
N TYR A 542 17.16 -20.86 -20.55
CA TYR A 542 16.87 -19.68 -21.37
C TYR A 542 17.65 -19.62 -22.70
N LEU A 543 18.51 -20.59 -23.02
CA LEU A 543 19.30 -20.58 -24.26
C LEU A 543 18.47 -20.92 -25.51
#